data_AF-A0A819IFL8-F1
#
_entry.id   AF-A0A819IFL8-F1
#
_cell.length_a   1.000
_cell.length_b   1.000
_cell.length_c   1.000
_cell.angle_alpha   90.00
_cell.angle_beta   90.00
_cell.angle_gamma   90.00
#
_symmetry.space_group_name_H-M   'P 1'
#
loop_
_entity.id
_entity.type
_entity.pdbx_description
1 polymer ?
#
loop_
_entity_poly.entity_id
_entity_poly.type
_entity_poly.pdbx_seq_one_letter_code
_entity_poly.pdbx_strand_id
1 'polypeptide(L)'
;FIDEQLRLNRSEYLVLEIQVPDYCVGSIIGKGGEVIKRFQQQYSVRCVFAKDDEKILNENYRILIIRGQRYHVYEAEVEIRRLIADLPQYQQIEIFIPDYACGYIIGKNGSNIKDIRDSTKARLNMDRKIIDNLENKKFSRLIIS
;
A
#
# COMPACT_ATOMS: atom_id res chain seq x y z
N PHE A 1 16.03 10.63 -41.89
CA PHE A 1 17.14 10.24 -40.99
C PHE A 1 16.92 10.68 -39.53
N ILE A 2 16.88 11.97 -39.19
CA ILE A 2 16.68 12.40 -37.78
C ILE A 2 15.32 11.98 -37.21
N ASP A 3 14.23 12.16 -37.98
CA ASP A 3 12.87 11.74 -37.57
C ASP A 3 12.69 10.21 -37.47
N GLU A 4 13.49 9.45 -38.22
CA GLU A 4 13.42 7.99 -38.25
C GLU A 4 14.18 7.38 -37.06
N GLN A 5 15.31 7.98 -36.67
CA GLN A 5 16.01 7.69 -35.42
C GLN A 5 15.18 8.08 -34.19
N LEU A 6 14.47 9.22 -34.24
CA LEU A 6 13.53 9.62 -33.18
C LEU A 6 12.33 8.66 -33.05
N ARG A 7 11.86 8.07 -34.15
CA ARG A 7 10.80 7.04 -34.15
C ARG A 7 11.29 5.68 -33.63
N LEU A 8 12.52 5.27 -33.98
CA LEU A 8 13.15 4.04 -33.46
C LEU A 8 13.46 4.13 -31.96
N ASN A 9 13.81 5.32 -31.44
CA ASN A 9 14.00 5.53 -30.00
C ASN A 9 12.70 5.39 -29.17
N ARG A 10 11.51 5.51 -29.79
CA ARG A 10 10.24 5.30 -29.08
C ARG A 10 9.88 3.83 -28.88
N SER A 11 10.37 2.91 -29.71
CA SER A 11 10.14 1.46 -29.49
C SER A 11 10.94 0.88 -28.33
N GLU A 12 11.97 1.61 -27.86
CA GLU A 12 12.70 1.28 -26.63
C GLU A 12 12.13 1.93 -25.37
N TYR A 13 11.18 2.88 -25.46
CA TYR A 13 10.58 3.46 -24.27
C TYR A 13 9.36 2.65 -23.82
N LEU A 14 9.32 2.25 -22.54
CA LEU A 14 8.24 1.46 -21.96
C LEU A 14 7.58 2.21 -20.81
N VAL A 15 6.26 2.04 -20.69
CA VAL A 15 5.47 2.38 -19.51
C VAL A 15 4.85 1.07 -19.02
N LEU A 16 5.10 0.74 -17.76
CA LEU A 16 4.60 -0.47 -17.11
C LEU A 16 3.78 -0.08 -15.87
N GLU A 17 2.67 -0.79 -15.67
CA GLU A 17 1.83 -0.65 -14.48
C GLU A 17 1.95 -1.90 -13.61
N ILE A 18 2.22 -1.71 -12.32
CA ILE A 18 2.33 -2.79 -11.34
C ILE A 18 1.30 -2.56 -10.24
N GLN A 19 0.52 -3.60 -9.92
CA GLN A 19 -0.33 -3.61 -8.73
C GLN A 19 0.54 -3.80 -7.49
N VAL A 20 0.49 -2.83 -6.59
CA VAL A 20 1.24 -2.81 -5.34
C VAL A 20 0.26 -2.88 -4.18
N PRO A 21 0.37 -3.86 -3.27
CA PRO A 21 -0.45 -3.89 -2.07
C PRO A 21 -0.27 -2.61 -1.24
N ASP A 22 -1.34 -2.08 -0.66
CA ASP A 22 -1.31 -0.81 0.08
C ASP A 22 -0.29 -0.81 1.23
N TYR A 23 -0.13 -1.96 1.90
CA TYR A 23 0.84 -2.12 2.98
C TYR A 23 2.30 -2.01 2.50
N CYS A 24 2.59 -2.26 1.21
CA CYS A 24 3.93 -2.14 0.64
C CYS A 24 4.27 -0.71 0.20
N VAL A 25 3.27 0.13 -0.07
CA VAL A 25 3.45 1.45 -0.68
C VAL A 25 4.38 2.35 0.14
N GLY A 26 4.20 2.37 1.46
CA GLY A 26 5.04 3.15 2.37
C GLY A 26 6.52 2.76 2.31
N SER A 27 6.81 1.46 2.19
CA SER A 27 8.18 0.92 2.09
C SER A 27 8.82 1.25 0.74
N ILE A 28 8.04 1.22 -0.34
CA ILE A 28 8.51 1.60 -1.69
C ILE A 28 8.84 3.10 -1.74
N ILE A 29 7.98 3.95 -1.16
CA ILE A 29 8.21 5.40 -1.15
C ILE A 29 9.37 5.76 -0.21
N GLY A 30 9.37 5.21 1.01
CA GLY A 30 10.32 5.55 2.06
C GLY A 30 10.04 6.93 2.70
N LYS A 31 10.70 7.20 3.83
CA LYS A 31 10.56 8.48 4.54
C LYS A 31 10.98 9.63 3.62
N GLY A 32 10.11 10.64 3.44
CA GLY A 32 10.38 11.79 2.55
C GLY A 32 10.55 11.43 1.06
N GLY A 33 10.15 10.22 0.65
CA GLY A 33 10.35 9.71 -0.70
C GLY A 33 11.78 9.27 -1.00
N GLU A 34 12.64 9.08 0.01
CA GLU A 34 14.05 8.77 -0.19
C GLU A 34 14.27 7.47 -0.97
N VAL A 35 13.52 6.42 -0.64
CA VAL A 35 13.69 5.09 -1.27
C VAL A 35 13.29 5.15 -2.74
N ILE A 36 12.11 5.69 -3.07
CA ILE A 36 11.67 5.81 -4.48
C ILE A 36 12.54 6.78 -5.28
N LYS A 37 13.11 7.83 -4.67
CA LYS A 37 14.05 8.74 -5.34
C LYS A 37 15.35 8.02 -5.69
N ARG A 38 15.94 7.31 -4.74
CA ARG A 38 17.16 6.51 -4.96
C ARG A 38 16.92 5.42 -6.01
N PHE A 39 15.78 4.74 -5.93
CA PHE A 39 15.38 3.72 -6.90
C PHE A 39 15.29 4.27 -8.33
N GLN A 40 14.59 5.40 -8.51
CA GLN A 40 14.48 6.08 -9.82
C GLN A 40 15.85 6.48 -10.39
N GLN A 41 16.78 6.92 -9.54
CA GLN A 41 18.15 7.26 -9.94
C GLN A 41 18.94 6.01 -10.33
N GLN A 42 18.91 4.97 -9.52
CA GLN A 42 19.66 3.73 -9.73
C GLN A 42 19.26 3.05 -11.05
N TYR A 43 17.96 2.95 -11.33
CA TYR A 43 17.46 2.30 -12.52
C TYR A 43 17.25 3.26 -13.69
N SER A 44 17.50 4.57 -13.54
CA SER A 44 17.23 5.57 -14.60
C SER A 44 15.79 5.51 -15.14
N VAL A 45 14.82 5.37 -14.23
CA VAL A 45 13.37 5.32 -14.51
C VAL A 45 12.64 6.41 -13.74
N ARG A 46 11.38 6.65 -14.11
CA ARG A 46 10.45 7.45 -13.31
C ARG A 46 9.32 6.57 -12.80
N CYS A 47 9.06 6.68 -11.50
CA CYS A 47 8.07 5.90 -10.77
C CYS A 47 7.03 6.85 -10.16
N VAL A 48 5.74 6.60 -10.41
CA VAL A 48 4.65 7.42 -9.90
C VAL A 48 3.50 6.50 -9.50
N PHE A 49 2.99 6.65 -8.27
CA PHE A 49 1.73 6.02 -7.89
C PHE A 49 0.57 6.79 -8.54
N ALA A 50 -0.36 6.05 -9.17
CA ALA A 50 -1.60 6.61 -9.69
C ALA A 50 -2.37 7.37 -8.59
N LYS A 51 -3.14 8.39 -8.99
CA LYS A 51 -3.96 9.18 -8.07
C LYS A 51 -5.15 8.35 -7.58
N ASP A 52 -5.67 8.68 -6.40
CA ASP A 52 -6.71 7.89 -5.72
C ASP A 52 -8.03 7.77 -6.51
N ASP A 53 -8.28 8.65 -7.48
CA ASP A 53 -9.45 8.57 -8.38
C ASP A 53 -9.36 7.38 -9.37
N GLU A 54 -8.20 6.73 -9.46
CA GLU A 54 -7.92 5.51 -10.22
C GLU A 54 -7.67 4.32 -9.29
N LYS A 55 -8.19 4.34 -8.05
CA LYS A 55 -8.24 3.12 -7.24
C LYS A 55 -9.02 2.06 -8.01
N ILE A 56 -8.37 0.95 -8.31
CA ILE A 56 -9.04 -0.27 -8.74
C ILE A 56 -10.15 -0.54 -7.72
N LEU A 57 -11.24 -1.16 -8.17
CA LEU A 57 -12.37 -1.66 -7.38
C LEU A 57 -12.00 -2.55 -6.16
N ASN A 58 -10.71 -2.70 -5.85
CA ASN A 58 -10.13 -3.42 -4.75
C ASN A 58 -9.35 -2.44 -3.86
N GLU A 59 -9.88 -2.13 -2.67
CA GLU A 59 -9.37 -1.13 -1.72
C GLU A 59 -7.94 -1.42 -1.20
N ASN A 60 -7.38 -2.59 -1.51
CA ASN A 60 -6.12 -3.09 -0.95
C ASN A 60 -4.89 -2.90 -1.85
N TYR A 61 -5.05 -2.32 -3.05
CA TYR A 61 -3.97 -2.16 -4.02
C TYR A 61 -3.93 -0.76 -4.64
N ARG A 62 -2.72 -0.31 -4.98
CA ARG A 62 -2.44 0.90 -5.77
C ARG A 62 -1.60 0.58 -6.98
N ILE A 63 -1.80 1.34 -8.06
CA ILE A 63 -1.00 1.21 -9.27
C ILE A 63 0.28 2.03 -9.15
N LEU A 64 1.43 1.36 -9.29
CA LEU A 64 2.72 1.99 -9.53
C LEU A 64 3.01 2.00 -11.03
N ILE A 65 3.17 3.19 -11.59
CA ILE A 65 3.56 3.41 -12.98
C ILE A 65 5.07 3.58 -13.04
N ILE A 66 5.77 2.72 -13.78
CA ILE A 66 7.21 2.81 -14.06
C ILE A 66 7.39 3.16 -15.53
N ARG A 67 8.19 4.19 -15.83
CA ARG A 67 8.45 4.62 -17.21
C ARG A 67 9.93 4.93 -17.45
N GLY A 68 10.45 4.53 -18.59
CA GLY A 68 11.86 4.68 -18.95
C GLY A 68 12.24 3.84 -20.16
N GLN A 69 13.55 3.66 -20.37
CA GLN A 69 14.06 2.72 -21.35
C GLN A 69 13.66 1.29 -20.97
N ARG A 70 13.29 0.47 -21.95
CA ARG A 70 12.66 -0.84 -21.79
C ARG A 70 13.47 -1.76 -20.89
N TYR A 71 14.77 -1.82 -21.14
CA TYR A 71 15.71 -2.59 -20.31
C TYR A 71 15.66 -2.15 -18.83
N HIS A 72 15.75 -0.85 -18.58
CA HIS A 72 15.69 -0.28 -17.23
C HIS A 72 14.33 -0.48 -16.54
N VAL A 73 13.23 -0.43 -17.29
CA VAL A 73 11.89 -0.68 -16.74
C VAL A 73 11.76 -2.14 -16.28
N TYR A 74 12.32 -3.10 -17.02
CA TYR A 74 12.31 -4.51 -16.61
C TYR A 74 13.17 -4.76 -15.37
N GLU A 75 14.39 -4.21 -15.32
CA GLU A 75 15.25 -4.31 -14.13
C GLU A 75 14.54 -3.72 -12.89
N ALA A 76 13.90 -2.56 -13.06
CA ALA A 76 13.12 -1.93 -12.01
C ALA A 76 11.90 -2.78 -11.59
N GLU A 77 11.18 -3.39 -12.53
CA GLU A 77 10.05 -4.26 -12.22
C GLU A 77 10.47 -5.43 -11.32
N VAL A 78 11.55 -6.11 -11.70
CA VAL A 78 12.07 -7.28 -10.95
C VAL A 78 12.37 -6.89 -9.51
N GLU A 79 13.05 -5.76 -9.30
CA GLU A 79 13.41 -5.31 -7.97
C GLU A 79 12.19 -4.87 -7.14
N ILE A 80 11.21 -4.19 -7.74
CA ILE A 80 9.95 -3.85 -7.05
C ILE A 80 9.18 -5.10 -6.63
N ARG A 81 9.08 -6.09 -7.52
CA ARG A 81 8.39 -7.35 -7.20
C ARG A 81 9.11 -8.11 -6.09
N ARG A 82 10.44 -8.10 -6.10
CA ARG A 82 11.25 -8.67 -5.02
C ARG A 82 11.00 -7.96 -3.70
N LEU A 83 11.03 -6.63 -3.68
CA LEU A 83 10.74 -5.84 -2.48
C LEU A 83 9.34 -6.17 -1.94
N ILE A 84 8.34 -6.30 -2.79
CA ILE A 84 6.98 -6.69 -2.38
C ILE A 84 6.96 -8.10 -1.77
N ALA A 85 7.71 -9.05 -2.34
CA ALA A 85 7.78 -10.43 -1.86
C ALA A 85 8.55 -10.58 -0.54
N ASP A 86 9.60 -9.77 -0.34
CA ASP A 86 10.45 -9.79 0.86
C ASP A 86 9.80 -9.07 2.05
N LEU A 87 8.81 -8.19 1.79
CA LEU A 87 8.08 -7.54 2.87
C LEU A 87 7.16 -8.55 3.56
N PRO A 88 7.26 -8.69 4.90
CA PRO A 88 6.33 -9.54 5.63
C PRO A 88 4.92 -9.02 5.35
N GLN A 89 4.08 -9.91 4.84
CA GLN A 89 2.65 -9.63 4.73
C GLN A 89 2.11 -9.59 6.16
N TYR A 90 2.01 -8.38 6.72
CA TYR A 90 1.23 -8.17 7.94
C TYR A 90 -0.21 -8.47 7.56
N GLN A 91 -0.68 -9.64 7.96
CA GLN A 91 -2.05 -10.04 7.69
C GLN A 91 -2.95 -9.14 8.52
N GLN A 92 -3.64 -8.22 7.86
CA GLN A 92 -4.64 -7.42 8.54
C GLN A 92 -5.82 -8.30 8.87
N ILE A 93 -6.09 -8.47 10.16
CA ILE A 93 -7.29 -9.16 10.64
C ILE A 93 -8.34 -8.10 10.91
N GLU A 94 -9.49 -8.26 10.25
CA GLU A 94 -10.66 -7.45 10.46
C GLU A 94 -11.66 -8.19 11.35
N ILE A 95 -12.04 -7.57 12.46
CA ILE A 95 -13.02 -8.11 13.40
C ILE A 95 -14.16 -7.10 13.56
N PHE A 96 -15.40 -7.57 13.36
CA PHE A 96 -16.60 -6.79 13.65
C PHE A 96 -16.98 -6.94 15.11
N ILE A 97 -16.98 -5.83 15.84
CA ILE A 97 -17.25 -5.79 17.27
C ILE A 97 -18.55 -5.03 17.48
N PRO A 98 -19.51 -5.57 18.25
CA PRO A 98 -20.67 -4.80 18.67
C PRO A 98 -20.24 -3.50 19.35
N ASP A 99 -20.83 -2.37 18.98
CA ASP A 99 -20.32 -1.05 19.38
C ASP A 99 -20.21 -0.88 20.91
N TYR A 100 -21.15 -1.45 21.66
CA TYR A 100 -21.12 -1.45 23.12
C TYR A 100 -19.93 -2.22 23.72
N ALA A 101 -19.36 -3.18 22.98
CA ALA A 101 -18.25 -4.02 23.43
C ALA A 101 -16.87 -3.35 23.20
N CYS A 102 -16.80 -2.32 22.35
CA CYS A 102 -15.58 -1.59 22.04
C CYS A 102 -14.87 -1.03 23.28
N GLY A 103 -15.65 -0.57 24.26
CA GLY A 103 -15.13 -0.03 25.52
C GLY A 103 -14.28 -1.03 26.30
N TYR A 104 -14.63 -2.32 26.27
CA TYR A 104 -13.87 -3.38 26.94
C TYR A 104 -12.52 -3.65 26.26
N ILE A 105 -12.47 -3.53 24.93
CA ILE A 105 -11.23 -3.69 24.16
C ILE A 105 -10.30 -2.51 24.40
N ILE A 106 -10.83 -1.27 24.37
CA ILE A 106 -10.04 -0.06 24.58
C ILE A 106 -9.56 0.04 26.04
N GLY A 107 -10.44 -0.18 27.00
CA GLY A 107 -10.19 0.03 28.43
C GLY A 107 -10.18 1.51 28.82
N LYS A 108 -10.20 1.78 30.14
CA LYS A 108 -10.18 3.15 30.68
C LYS A 108 -8.88 3.84 30.24
N ASN A 109 -8.99 5.04 29.64
CA ASN A 109 -7.84 5.78 29.08
C ASN A 109 -6.99 4.97 28.08
N GLY A 110 -7.61 3.98 27.43
CA GLY A 110 -6.93 3.11 26.48
C GLY A 110 -5.98 2.08 27.11
N SER A 111 -6.11 1.78 28.41
CA SER A 111 -5.17 0.88 29.11
C SER A 111 -5.09 -0.49 28.43
N ASN A 112 -6.24 -1.11 28.18
CA ASN A 112 -6.29 -2.48 27.66
C ASN A 112 -5.76 -2.57 26.22
N ILE A 113 -6.10 -1.63 25.33
CA ILE A 113 -5.57 -1.62 23.96
C ILE A 113 -4.06 -1.31 23.91
N LYS A 114 -3.54 -0.55 24.89
CA LYS A 114 -2.09 -0.34 25.06
C LYS A 114 -1.41 -1.64 25.50
N ASP A 115 -1.95 -2.32 26.50
CA ASP A 115 -1.40 -3.60 26.99
C ASP A 115 -1.41 -4.68 25.89
N ILE A 116 -2.48 -4.76 25.10
CA ILE A 116 -2.56 -5.66 23.95
C ILE A 116 -1.49 -5.30 22.90
N ARG A 117 -1.32 -4.01 22.58
CA ARG A 117 -0.28 -3.55 21.65
C ARG A 117 1.13 -3.87 22.17
N ASP A 118 1.37 -3.70 23.46
CA ASP A 118 2.69 -3.90 24.06
C ASP A 118 3.06 -5.39 24.15
N SER A 119 2.09 -6.27 24.44
CA SER A 119 2.28 -7.72 24.52
C SER A 119 2.34 -8.40 23.16
N THR A 120 1.50 -7.99 22.21
CA THR A 120 1.42 -8.63 20.87
C THR A 120 2.33 -7.99 19.83
N LYS A 121 2.78 -6.75 20.07
CA LYS A 121 3.47 -5.88 19.10
C LYS A 121 2.64 -5.55 17.84
N ALA A 122 1.37 -5.96 17.80
CA ALA A 122 0.48 -5.61 16.71
C ALA A 122 0.02 -4.15 16.83
N ARG A 123 -0.27 -3.51 15.70
CA ARG A 123 -1.03 -2.26 15.65
C ARG A 123 -2.52 -2.60 15.65
N LEU A 124 -3.25 -1.98 16.56
CA LEU A 124 -4.69 -2.09 16.67
C LEU A 124 -5.31 -0.75 16.35
N ASN A 125 -6.20 -0.72 15.36
CA ASN A 125 -6.96 0.46 14.97
C ASN A 125 -8.47 0.15 15.02
N MET A 126 -9.21 0.96 15.79
CA MET A 126 -10.67 0.84 15.89
C MET A 126 -11.32 1.92 15.03
N ASP A 127 -11.91 1.49 13.92
CA ASP A 127 -12.69 2.31 13.01
C ASP A 127 -14.17 2.26 13.43
N ARG A 128 -14.67 3.37 13.97
CA ARG A 128 -16.06 3.50 14.45
C ARG A 128 -17.06 3.86 13.35
N LYS A 129 -16.75 3.54 12.08
CA LYS A 129 -17.76 3.60 11.02
C LYS A 129 -18.90 2.66 11.40
N ILE A 130 -20.03 3.25 11.77
CA ILE A 130 -21.22 2.52 12.18
C ILE A 130 -21.70 1.74 10.95
N ILE A 131 -21.53 0.42 10.99
CA ILE A 131 -22.18 -0.48 10.05
C ILE A 131 -23.50 -0.86 10.69
N ASP A 132 -24.57 -0.22 10.23
CA ASP A 132 -25.93 -0.59 10.60
C ASP A 132 -26.32 -1.85 9.83
N ASN A 133 -26.70 -2.90 10.55
CA ASN A 133 -27.29 -4.09 9.94
C ASN A 133 -28.82 -3.99 9.89
N LEU A 134 -29.47 -4.93 9.20
CA LEU A 134 -30.95 -4.99 9.07
C LEU A 134 -31.69 -5.06 10.42
N GLU A 135 -30.98 -5.38 11.52
CA GLU A 135 -31.52 -5.46 12.88
C GLU A 135 -31.24 -4.19 13.72
N ASN A 136 -30.79 -3.08 13.10
CA ASN A 136 -30.37 -1.85 13.78
C ASN A 136 -29.25 -2.03 14.83
N LYS A 137 -28.45 -3.10 14.72
CA LYS A 137 -27.28 -3.31 15.58
C LYS A 137 -26.08 -2.60 14.98
N LYS A 138 -25.43 -1.78 15.80
CA LYS A 138 -24.22 -1.02 15.45
C LYS A 138 -22.97 -1.86 15.67
N PHE A 139 -22.13 -1.95 14.65
CA PHE A 139 -20.80 -2.57 14.75
C PHE A 139 -19.72 -1.55 14.45
N SER A 140 -18.62 -1.67 15.18
CA SER A 140 -17.34 -1.03 14.89
C SER A 140 -16.38 -2.07 14.32
N ARG A 141 -15.42 -1.61 13.52
CA ARG A 141 -14.39 -2.45 12.90
C ARG A 141 -13.08 -2.33 13.67
N LEU A 142 -12.51 -3.44 14.11
CA LEU A 142 -11.14 -3.50 14.63
C LEU A 142 -10.23 -4.11 13.57
N ILE A 143 -9.22 -3.33 13.18
CA ILE A 143 -8.14 -3.74 12.28
C ILE A 143 -6.91 -4.03 13.13
N ILE A 144 -6.35 -5.23 12.99
CA ILE A 144 -5.13 -5.66 13.66
C ILE A 144 -4.07 -5.91 12.58
N SER A 145 -2.91 -5.25 12.66
CA SER A 145 -1.82 -5.33 11.66
C SER A 145 -0.44 -5.41 12.31
#